data_AF-A0A182YC79-F1
#
_entry.id   AF-A0A182YC79-F1
#
_cell.length_a   1.000
_cell.length_b   1.000
_cell.length_c   1.000
_cell.angle_alpha   90.00
_cell.angle_beta   90.00
_cell.angle_gamma   90.00
#
_symmetry.space_group_name_H-M   'P 1'
#
loop_
_entity.id
_entity.type
_entity.pdbx_description
1 polymer ?
#
loop_
_entity_poly.entity_id
_entity_poly.type
_entity_poly.pdbx_seq_one_letter_code
_entity_poly.pdbx_strand_id
1 'polypeptide(L)'
;MSVTFEQIILDAKRIANRLKDREALGDALLLESESVNKHIESMRQFQDDIDILNKLARDRSNNQLITIIHQENPQIREIQQENRLLKAALEDHQHALEHIMSKYREHTQAKILNTKVNFVEAFTRHHRSADIERRDQLIRQQTAKIQEMAAVMQRVSQMDEEKVNQEQEVLSKLMTENKGLRELLEISRKYGSGAGQKMLVDDKSTQTDSYLLDGLIEAAVLARANVSKQATTAAGPPVSPSSSQPLAAVPATSPPSVPAGTSSGVEGTAKPTNDDPTRTPNSTSKSPVPVPAAVSSNGPATTTTAATAPSPAAVATITPTASSATPTPPATSSTS
;
A
#
# COMPACT_ATOMS: atom_id res chain seq x y z
N MET A 1 140.09 -30.47 -12.55
CA MET A 1 138.89 -29.78 -13.07
C MET A 1 139.14 -28.29 -13.03
N SER A 2 139.90 -27.76 -13.98
CA SER A 2 140.13 -26.33 -14.13
C SER A 2 139.11 -25.80 -15.12
N VAL A 3 138.22 -24.95 -14.64
CA VAL A 3 137.29 -24.22 -15.50
C VAL A 3 138.14 -23.33 -16.39
N THR A 4 138.08 -23.55 -17.70
CA THR A 4 138.82 -22.71 -18.64
C THR A 4 138.08 -21.38 -18.80
N PHE A 5 138.82 -20.29 -18.93
CA PHE A 5 138.26 -18.93 -19.08
C PHE A 5 137.23 -18.84 -20.22
N GLU A 6 137.44 -19.60 -21.30
CA GLU A 6 136.52 -19.76 -22.43
C GLU A 6 135.13 -20.25 -22.02
N GLN A 7 135.05 -21.24 -21.11
CA GLN A 7 133.78 -21.80 -20.64
C GLN A 7 132.99 -20.82 -19.76
N ILE A 8 133.68 -20.03 -18.95
CA ILE A 8 133.05 -18.97 -18.15
C ILE A 8 132.46 -17.89 -19.08
N ILE A 9 133.16 -17.52 -20.15
CA ILE A 9 132.68 -16.56 -21.15
C ILE A 9 131.44 -17.09 -21.89
N LEU A 10 131.47 -18.35 -22.33
CA LEU A 10 130.35 -18.96 -23.03
C LEU A 10 129.10 -19.06 -22.14
N ASP A 11 129.28 -19.40 -20.86
CA ASP A 11 128.17 -19.47 -19.92
C ASP A 11 127.63 -18.07 -19.58
N ALA A 12 128.51 -17.08 -19.38
CA ALA A 12 128.11 -15.68 -19.22
C ALA A 12 127.31 -15.16 -20.43
N LYS A 13 127.73 -15.49 -21.67
CA LYS A 13 126.98 -15.16 -22.89
C LYS A 13 125.61 -15.83 -22.93
N ARG A 14 125.51 -17.10 -22.54
CA ARG A 14 124.24 -17.84 -22.49
C ARG A 14 123.29 -17.21 -21.47
N ILE A 15 123.78 -16.84 -20.29
CA ILE A 15 122.98 -16.18 -19.26
C ILE A 15 122.53 -14.79 -19.74
N ALA A 16 123.41 -14.01 -20.36
CA ALA A 16 123.08 -12.69 -20.90
C ALA A 16 121.97 -12.77 -21.97
N ASN A 17 122.05 -13.74 -22.89
CA ASN A 17 120.99 -13.95 -23.88
C ASN A 17 119.67 -14.37 -23.22
N ARG A 18 119.70 -15.29 -22.24
CA ARG A 18 118.48 -15.66 -21.50
C ARG A 18 117.89 -14.51 -20.70
N LEU A 19 118.72 -13.59 -20.21
CA LEU A 19 118.26 -12.39 -19.52
C LEU A 19 117.59 -11.43 -20.52
N LYS A 20 118.18 -11.23 -21.70
CA LYS A 20 117.63 -10.40 -22.77
C LYS A 20 116.28 -10.92 -23.28
N ASP A 21 116.14 -12.23 -23.48
CA ASP A 21 114.86 -12.83 -23.91
C ASP A 21 113.78 -12.69 -22.82
N ARG A 22 114.18 -12.75 -21.54
CA ARG A 22 113.28 -12.50 -20.40
C ARG A 22 112.88 -11.04 -20.27
N GLU A 23 113.80 -10.11 -20.53
CA GLU A 23 113.53 -8.68 -20.56
C GLU A 23 112.54 -8.35 -21.69
N ALA A 24 112.76 -8.90 -22.90
CA ALA A 24 111.82 -8.76 -24.02
C ALA A 24 110.43 -9.35 -23.74
N LEU A 25 110.36 -10.49 -23.04
CA LEU A 25 109.08 -11.06 -22.59
C LEU A 25 108.40 -10.15 -21.54
N GLY A 26 109.19 -9.57 -20.63
CA GLY A 26 108.71 -8.62 -19.63
C GLY A 26 108.09 -7.38 -20.25
N ASP A 27 108.77 -6.80 -21.25
CA ASP A 27 108.26 -5.63 -21.99
C ASP A 27 106.98 -5.96 -22.77
N ALA A 28 106.90 -7.15 -23.39
CA ALA A 28 105.68 -7.59 -24.07
C ALA A 28 104.49 -7.75 -23.11
N LEU A 29 104.73 -8.35 -21.93
CA LEU A 29 103.71 -8.49 -20.88
C LEU A 29 103.31 -7.14 -20.28
N LEU A 30 104.24 -6.20 -20.13
CA LEU A 30 103.96 -4.85 -19.67
C LEU A 30 103.05 -4.13 -20.68
N LEU A 31 103.37 -4.21 -21.97
CA LEU A 31 102.59 -3.59 -23.03
C LEU A 31 101.18 -4.22 -23.15
N GLU A 32 101.08 -5.53 -23.01
CA GLU A 32 99.78 -6.24 -22.94
C GLU A 32 98.97 -5.82 -21.71
N SER A 33 99.60 -5.72 -20.53
CA SER A 33 98.97 -5.25 -19.30
C SER A 33 98.47 -3.81 -19.43
N GLU A 34 99.26 -2.91 -20.02
CA GLU A 34 98.84 -1.54 -20.31
C GLU A 34 97.67 -1.48 -21.30
N SER A 35 97.68 -2.34 -22.32
CA SER A 35 96.59 -2.45 -23.29
C SER A 35 95.30 -2.92 -22.62
N VAL A 36 95.38 -3.96 -21.78
CA VAL A 36 94.23 -4.47 -21.02
C VAL A 36 93.74 -3.42 -20.02
N ASN A 37 94.63 -2.69 -19.34
CA ASN A 37 94.24 -1.64 -18.40
C ASN A 37 93.47 -0.51 -19.12
N LYS A 38 93.93 -0.06 -20.29
CA LYS A 38 93.19 0.90 -21.12
C LYS A 38 91.82 0.37 -21.54
N HIS A 39 91.72 -0.92 -21.85
CA HIS A 39 90.43 -1.53 -22.17
C HIS A 39 89.48 -1.56 -20.97
N ILE A 40 89.97 -1.87 -19.77
CA ILE A 40 89.19 -1.84 -18.53
C ILE A 40 88.72 -0.42 -18.21
N GLU A 41 89.58 0.59 -18.38
CA GLU A 41 89.20 2.00 -18.20
C GLU A 41 88.10 2.42 -19.18
N SER A 42 88.21 2.00 -20.45
CA SER A 42 87.17 2.25 -21.45
C SER A 42 85.85 1.55 -21.11
N MET A 43 85.89 0.27 -20.68
CA MET A 43 84.68 -0.44 -20.24
C MET A 43 84.04 0.22 -19.03
N ARG A 44 84.85 0.68 -18.07
CA ARG A 44 84.36 1.38 -16.89
C ARG A 44 83.65 2.67 -17.28
N GLN A 45 84.24 3.44 -18.19
CA GLN A 45 83.62 4.66 -18.68
C GLN A 45 82.28 4.39 -19.39
N PHE A 46 82.21 3.34 -20.23
CA PHE A 46 80.95 2.95 -20.86
C PHE A 46 79.89 2.52 -19.84
N GLN A 47 80.30 1.83 -18.77
CA GLN A 47 79.37 1.45 -17.70
C GLN A 47 78.82 2.69 -16.97
N ASP A 48 79.68 3.65 -16.66
CA ASP A 48 79.28 4.91 -16.02
C ASP A 48 78.30 5.70 -16.91
N ASP A 49 78.57 5.77 -18.22
CA ASP A 49 77.69 6.43 -19.20
C ASP A 49 76.32 5.74 -19.32
N ILE A 50 76.31 4.40 -19.34
CA ILE A 50 75.07 3.60 -19.35
C ILE A 50 74.25 3.83 -18.07
N ASP A 51 74.91 3.92 -16.92
CA ASP A 51 74.25 4.14 -15.63
C ASP A 51 73.64 5.54 -15.55
N ILE A 52 74.34 6.56 -16.06
CA ILE A 52 73.82 7.93 -16.17
C ILE A 52 72.61 7.97 -17.10
N LEU A 53 72.70 7.32 -18.27
CA LEU A 53 71.60 7.29 -19.24
C LEU A 53 70.36 6.57 -18.67
N ASN A 54 70.55 5.46 -17.95
CA ASN A 54 69.47 4.74 -17.28
C ASN A 54 68.79 5.60 -16.21
N LYS A 55 69.56 6.35 -15.42
CA LYS A 55 69.01 7.29 -14.44
C LYS A 55 68.17 8.37 -15.13
N LEU A 56 68.72 9.00 -16.16
CA LEU A 56 68.03 10.06 -16.90
C LEU A 56 66.76 9.57 -17.59
N ALA A 57 66.77 8.37 -18.18
CA ALA A 57 65.60 7.77 -18.80
C ALA A 57 64.50 7.49 -17.77
N ARG A 58 64.87 6.98 -16.59
CA ARG A 58 63.94 6.69 -15.50
C ARG A 58 63.35 7.97 -14.92
N ASP A 59 64.19 8.98 -14.68
CA ASP A 59 63.78 10.30 -14.19
C ASP A 59 62.88 11.01 -15.18
N ARG A 60 63.14 10.91 -16.49
CA ARG A 60 62.28 11.50 -17.52
C ARG A 60 60.88 10.86 -17.51
N SER A 61 60.80 9.53 -17.43
CA SER A 61 59.50 8.84 -17.36
C SER A 61 58.75 9.13 -16.05
N ASN A 62 59.47 9.18 -14.92
CA ASN A 62 58.89 9.48 -13.62
C ASN A 62 58.39 10.93 -13.55
N ASN A 63 59.17 11.90 -14.04
CA ASN A 63 58.74 13.30 -14.09
C ASN A 63 57.54 13.49 -15.03
N GLN A 64 57.49 12.76 -16.14
CA GLN A 64 56.35 12.79 -17.06
C GLN A 64 55.09 12.21 -16.38
N LEU A 65 55.21 11.10 -15.67
CA LEU A 65 54.12 10.52 -14.88
C LEU A 65 53.65 11.47 -13.76
N ILE A 66 54.59 12.08 -13.02
CA ILE A 66 54.28 13.06 -11.96
C ILE A 66 53.54 14.26 -12.56
N THR A 67 53.95 14.75 -13.73
CA THR A 67 53.28 15.86 -14.42
C THR A 67 51.84 15.49 -14.79
N ILE A 68 51.62 14.29 -15.35
CA ILE A 68 50.29 13.78 -15.69
C ILE A 68 49.43 13.66 -14.42
N ILE A 69 49.94 13.05 -13.35
CA ILE A 69 49.23 12.92 -12.07
C ILE A 69 48.86 14.30 -11.50
N HIS A 70 49.76 15.28 -11.58
CA HIS A 70 49.47 16.64 -11.13
C HIS A 70 48.40 17.34 -11.97
N GLN A 71 48.29 17.03 -13.25
CA GLN A 71 47.25 17.55 -14.14
C GLN A 71 45.91 16.85 -13.97
N GLU A 72 45.89 15.53 -13.77
CA GLU A 72 44.66 14.74 -13.64
C GLU A 72 44.01 14.88 -12.26
N ASN A 73 44.80 15.01 -11.19
CA ASN A 73 44.30 15.20 -9.83
C ASN A 73 43.30 16.36 -9.65
N PRO A 74 43.55 17.58 -10.17
CA PRO A 74 42.56 18.65 -10.12
C PRO A 74 41.31 18.36 -10.94
N GLN A 75 41.43 17.73 -12.12
CA GLN A 75 40.27 17.33 -12.93
C GLN A 75 39.39 16.31 -12.19
N ILE A 76 40.00 15.32 -11.54
CA ILE A 76 39.27 14.35 -10.72
C ILE A 76 38.53 15.05 -9.58
N ARG A 77 39.16 16.04 -8.92
CA ARG A 77 38.51 16.84 -7.86
C ARG A 77 37.35 17.67 -8.40
N GLU A 78 37.50 18.29 -9.56
CA GLU A 78 36.44 19.06 -10.22
C GLU A 78 35.24 18.17 -10.57
N ILE A 79 35.47 17.00 -11.18
CA ILE A 79 34.41 16.03 -11.49
C ILE A 79 33.71 15.54 -10.22
N GLN A 80 34.45 15.30 -9.14
CA GLN A 80 33.87 14.91 -7.85
C GLN A 80 33.03 16.04 -7.22
N GLN A 81 33.47 17.30 -7.37
CA GLN A 81 32.73 18.47 -6.93
C GLN A 81 31.45 18.65 -7.76
N GLU A 82 31.54 18.54 -9.08
CA GLU A 82 30.38 18.61 -9.99
C GLU A 82 29.36 17.52 -9.66
N ASN A 83 29.80 16.27 -9.46
CA ASN A 83 28.92 15.18 -9.04
C ASN A 83 28.22 15.48 -7.70
N ARG A 84 28.90 16.15 -6.77
CA ARG A 84 28.28 16.57 -5.50
C ARG A 84 27.22 17.63 -5.72
N LEU A 85 27.49 18.61 -6.58
CA LEU A 85 26.53 19.66 -6.93
C LEU A 85 25.32 19.11 -7.68
N LEU A 86 25.53 18.18 -8.62
CA LEU A 86 24.44 17.51 -9.34
C LEU A 86 23.56 16.70 -8.40
N LYS A 87 24.14 16.00 -7.43
CA LYS A 87 23.37 15.29 -6.39
C LYS A 87 22.55 16.24 -5.54
N ALA A 88 23.14 17.34 -5.08
CA ALA A 88 22.42 18.37 -4.32
C ALA A 88 21.27 18.99 -5.14
N ALA A 89 21.51 19.30 -6.42
CA ALA A 89 20.46 19.82 -7.31
C ALA A 89 19.32 18.83 -7.53
N LEU A 90 19.63 17.52 -7.63
CA LEU A 90 18.62 16.48 -7.75
C LEU A 90 17.77 16.37 -6.48
N GLU A 91 18.41 16.39 -5.30
CA GLU A 91 17.73 16.43 -4.00
C GLU A 91 16.81 17.66 -3.89
N ASP A 92 17.29 18.85 -4.26
CA ASP A 92 16.50 20.08 -4.27
C ASP A 92 15.30 20.00 -5.23
N HIS A 93 15.49 19.43 -6.43
CA HIS A 93 14.39 19.21 -7.37
C HIS A 93 13.36 18.21 -6.84
N GLN A 94 13.79 17.15 -6.17
CA GLN A 94 12.89 16.21 -5.52
C GLN A 94 12.08 16.90 -4.42
N HIS A 95 12.71 17.69 -3.56
CA HIS A 95 12.03 18.46 -2.53
C HIS A 95 11.04 19.48 -3.12
N ALA A 96 11.40 20.15 -4.21
CA ALA A 96 10.49 21.06 -4.91
C ALA A 96 9.25 20.33 -5.46
N LEU A 97 9.43 19.15 -6.06
CA LEU A 97 8.32 18.33 -6.55
C LEU A 97 7.43 17.83 -5.41
N GLU A 98 8.02 17.36 -4.31
CA GLU A 98 7.28 16.93 -3.12
C GLU A 98 6.43 18.07 -2.55
N HIS A 99 6.97 19.29 -2.51
CA HIS A 99 6.25 20.48 -2.09
C HIS A 99 5.09 20.80 -3.03
N ILE A 100 5.31 20.83 -4.34
CA ILE A 100 4.28 21.12 -5.35
C ILE A 100 3.16 20.07 -5.27
N MET A 101 3.51 18.78 -5.19
CA MET A 101 2.55 17.69 -5.11
C MET A 101 1.73 17.74 -3.82
N SER A 102 2.37 18.09 -2.69
CA SER A 102 1.67 18.28 -1.41
C SER A 102 0.70 19.45 -1.50
N LYS A 103 1.12 20.60 -2.03
CA LYS A 103 0.25 21.77 -2.25
C LYS A 103 -0.89 21.49 -3.22
N TYR A 104 -0.64 20.71 -4.27
CA TYR A 104 -1.67 20.31 -5.22
C TYR A 104 -2.73 19.43 -4.54
N ARG A 105 -2.32 18.46 -3.73
CA ARG A 105 -3.24 17.60 -2.95
C ARG A 105 -4.06 18.42 -1.95
N GLU A 106 -3.41 19.30 -1.18
CA GLU A 106 -4.07 20.23 -0.25
C GLU A 106 -5.12 21.09 -0.96
N HIS A 107 -4.75 21.73 -2.06
CA HIS A 107 -5.64 22.59 -2.83
C HIS A 107 -6.82 21.82 -3.43
N THR A 108 -6.60 20.60 -3.91
CA THR A 108 -7.65 19.73 -4.44
C THR A 108 -8.62 19.31 -3.32
N GLN A 109 -8.10 18.89 -2.18
CA GLN A 109 -8.91 18.56 -1.00
C GLN A 109 -9.72 19.77 -0.52
N ALA A 110 -9.09 20.95 -0.44
CA ALA A 110 -9.77 22.19 -0.08
C ALA A 110 -10.89 22.53 -1.07
N LYS A 111 -10.67 22.37 -2.38
CA LYS A 111 -11.72 22.56 -3.40
C LYS A 111 -12.87 21.57 -3.24
N ILE A 112 -12.58 20.30 -2.99
CA ILE A 112 -13.60 19.26 -2.76
C ILE A 112 -14.42 19.61 -1.51
N LEU A 113 -13.77 19.99 -0.41
CA LEU A 113 -14.45 20.37 0.84
C LEU A 113 -15.23 21.71 0.72
N ASN A 114 -14.72 22.67 -0.06
CA ASN A 114 -15.41 23.93 -0.33
C ASN A 114 -16.59 23.76 -1.30
N THR A 115 -16.63 22.66 -2.06
CA THR A 115 -17.80 22.33 -2.86
C THR A 115 -18.97 22.12 -1.90
N LYS A 116 -20.00 22.98 -1.99
CA LYS A 116 -21.19 22.99 -1.10
C LYS A 116 -22.01 21.69 -1.11
N VAL A 117 -21.57 20.68 -1.86
CA VAL A 117 -22.19 19.36 -1.95
C VAL A 117 -21.47 18.45 -0.96
N ASN A 118 -21.95 18.44 0.28
CA ASN A 118 -21.61 17.38 1.20
C ASN A 118 -22.27 16.09 0.69
N PHE A 119 -21.55 15.28 -0.08
CA PHE A 119 -22.08 14.07 -0.72
C PHE A 119 -22.74 13.13 0.29
N VAL A 120 -22.23 13.08 1.53
CA VAL A 120 -22.81 12.28 2.62
C VAL A 120 -24.18 12.83 3.03
N GLU A 121 -24.30 14.14 3.18
CA GLU A 121 -25.57 14.79 3.52
C GLU A 121 -26.58 14.71 2.37
N ALA A 122 -26.14 14.90 1.12
CA ALA A 122 -26.99 14.77 -0.06
C ALA A 122 -27.53 13.34 -0.23
N PHE A 123 -26.67 12.33 -0.04
CA PHE A 123 -27.07 10.92 -0.07
C PHE A 123 -28.06 10.60 1.06
N THR A 124 -27.78 11.05 2.28
CA THR A 124 -28.65 10.85 3.45
C THR A 124 -30.02 11.52 3.25
N ARG A 125 -30.03 12.73 2.68
CA ARG A 125 -31.26 13.45 2.36
C ARG A 125 -32.09 12.71 1.32
N HIS A 126 -31.45 12.16 0.29
CA HIS A 126 -32.11 11.40 -0.77
C HIS A 126 -32.75 10.10 -0.24
N HIS A 127 -32.04 9.34 0.60
CA HIS A 127 -32.64 8.16 1.22
C HIS A 127 -33.80 8.52 2.13
N ARG A 128 -33.66 9.57 2.95
CA ARG A 128 -34.76 10.05 3.79
C ARG A 128 -35.97 10.48 2.97
N SER A 129 -35.80 11.20 1.85
CA SER A 129 -36.91 11.59 0.99
C SER A 129 -37.59 10.40 0.33
N ALA A 130 -36.81 9.40 -0.12
CA ALA A 130 -37.36 8.18 -0.72
C ALA A 130 -38.19 7.36 0.29
N ASP A 131 -37.76 7.31 1.55
CA ASP A 131 -38.51 6.64 2.62
C ASP A 131 -39.80 7.37 2.98
N ILE A 132 -39.76 8.72 3.02
CA ILE A 132 -40.95 9.54 3.21
C ILE A 132 -41.95 9.31 2.07
N GLU A 133 -41.50 9.33 0.82
CA GLU A 133 -42.35 9.11 -0.34
C GLU A 133 -43.03 7.73 -0.31
N ARG A 134 -42.29 6.68 0.06
CA ARG A 134 -42.85 5.32 0.22
C ARG A 134 -43.92 5.28 1.30
N ARG A 135 -43.69 5.94 2.44
CA ARG A 135 -44.67 6.02 3.53
C ARG A 135 -45.92 6.79 3.10
N ASP A 136 -45.74 7.92 2.42
CA ASP A 136 -46.85 8.72 1.91
C ASP A 136 -47.68 7.94 0.89
N GLN A 137 -47.04 7.14 0.03
CA GLN A 137 -47.75 6.28 -0.92
C GLN A 137 -48.61 5.24 -0.19
N LEU A 138 -48.07 4.61 0.87
CA LEU A 138 -48.84 3.66 1.68
C LEU A 138 -50.02 4.34 2.36
N ILE A 139 -49.82 5.54 2.92
CA ILE A 139 -50.89 6.33 3.53
C ILE A 139 -51.97 6.65 2.49
N ARG A 140 -51.60 7.08 1.28
CA ARG A 140 -52.57 7.35 0.19
C ARG A 140 -53.36 6.10 -0.19
N GLN A 141 -52.71 4.93 -0.29
CA GLN A 141 -53.39 3.67 -0.56
C GLN A 141 -54.39 3.29 0.54
N GLN A 142 -54.00 3.45 1.80
CA GLN A 142 -54.88 3.21 2.94
C GLN A 142 -56.07 4.17 2.95
N THR A 143 -55.83 5.46 2.70
CA THR A 143 -56.89 6.47 2.59
C THR A 143 -57.87 6.14 1.46
N ALA A 144 -57.38 5.73 0.29
CA ALA A 144 -58.25 5.32 -0.83
C ALA A 144 -59.13 4.11 -0.45
N LYS A 145 -58.55 3.11 0.24
CA LYS A 145 -59.31 1.96 0.73
C LYS A 145 -60.37 2.35 1.77
N ILE A 146 -60.04 3.27 2.68
CA ILE A 146 -61.01 3.79 3.65
C ILE A 146 -62.15 4.53 2.94
N GLN A 147 -61.84 5.33 1.92
CA GLN A 147 -62.86 6.02 1.11
C GLN A 147 -63.77 5.02 0.37
N GLU A 148 -63.21 3.95 -0.20
CA GLU A 148 -64.00 2.88 -0.81
C GLU A 148 -64.90 2.19 0.22
N MET A 149 -64.36 1.80 1.38
CA MET A 149 -65.15 1.19 2.45
C MET A 149 -66.24 2.12 2.97
N ALA A 150 -65.98 3.42 3.09
CA ALA A 150 -66.97 4.41 3.47
C ALA A 150 -68.09 4.53 2.43
N ALA A 151 -67.75 4.50 1.13
CA ALA A 151 -68.75 4.51 0.06
C ALA A 151 -69.61 3.24 0.05
N VAL A 152 -69.01 2.06 0.27
CA VAL A 152 -69.74 0.79 0.41
C VAL A 152 -70.66 0.84 1.64
N MET A 153 -70.15 1.27 2.79
CA MET A 153 -70.94 1.41 4.03
C MET A 153 -72.12 2.36 3.84
N GLN A 154 -71.91 3.49 3.15
CA GLN A 154 -72.97 4.42 2.84
C GLN A 154 -74.03 3.81 1.91
N ARG A 155 -73.63 3.06 0.87
CA ARG A 155 -74.56 2.39 -0.03
C ARG A 155 -75.35 1.28 0.66
N VAL A 156 -74.70 0.49 1.52
CA VAL A 156 -75.37 -0.54 2.31
C VAL A 156 -76.36 0.09 3.28
N SER A 157 -75.97 1.16 3.98
CA SER A 157 -76.87 1.90 4.87
C SER A 157 -78.09 2.45 4.14
N GLN A 158 -77.92 3.01 2.93
CA GLN A 158 -79.03 3.48 2.10
C GLN A 158 -79.98 2.35 1.71
N MET A 159 -79.45 1.20 1.29
CA MET A 159 -80.26 0.03 0.95
C MET A 159 -81.01 -0.52 2.17
N ASP A 160 -80.38 -0.52 3.34
CA ASP A 160 -81.01 -0.95 4.60
C ASP A 160 -82.13 0.02 5.01
N GLU A 161 -81.93 1.34 4.90
CA GLU A 161 -82.96 2.35 5.14
C GLU A 161 -84.16 2.19 4.18
N GLU A 162 -83.91 1.95 2.89
CA GLU A 162 -84.97 1.69 1.90
C GLU A 162 -85.76 0.42 2.24
N LYS A 163 -85.07 -0.66 2.64
CA LYS A 163 -85.71 -1.92 3.04
C LYS A 163 -86.56 -1.76 4.29
N VAL A 164 -86.05 -1.08 5.32
CA VAL A 164 -86.80 -0.77 6.55
C VAL A 164 -88.05 0.05 6.22
N ASN A 165 -87.94 1.03 5.32
CA ASN A 165 -89.10 1.83 4.89
C ASN A 165 -90.16 0.98 4.17
N GLN A 166 -89.75 0.05 3.30
CA GLN A 166 -90.68 -0.87 2.63
C GLN A 166 -91.39 -1.80 3.62
N GLU A 167 -90.65 -2.38 4.57
CA GLU A 167 -91.21 -3.23 5.62
C GLU A 167 -92.20 -2.46 6.49
N GLN A 168 -91.89 -1.21 6.84
CA GLN A 168 -92.78 -0.32 7.59
C GLN A 168 -94.05 0.04 6.80
N GLU A 169 -93.95 0.25 5.49
CA GLU A 169 -95.11 0.50 4.62
C GLU A 169 -96.03 -0.73 4.55
N VAL A 170 -95.46 -1.93 4.36
CA VAL A 170 -96.23 -3.19 4.35
C VAL A 170 -96.90 -3.41 5.70
N LEU A 171 -96.20 -3.18 6.81
CA LEU A 171 -96.77 -3.28 8.14
C LEU A 171 -97.94 -2.30 8.32
N SER A 172 -97.79 -1.05 7.88
CA SER A 172 -98.86 -0.04 7.93
C SER A 172 -100.09 -0.44 7.08
N LYS A 173 -99.88 -0.96 5.88
CA LYS A 173 -100.96 -1.49 5.02
C LYS A 173 -101.69 -2.64 5.71
N LEU A 174 -100.96 -3.62 6.24
CA LEU A 174 -101.56 -4.77 6.92
C LEU A 174 -102.28 -4.36 8.20
N MET A 175 -101.75 -3.39 8.97
CA MET A 175 -102.41 -2.86 10.16
C MET A 175 -103.74 -2.16 9.81
N THR A 176 -103.76 -1.35 8.76
CA THR A 176 -104.98 -0.66 8.32
C THR A 176 -106.01 -1.64 7.74
N GLU A 177 -105.57 -2.65 6.98
CA GLU A 177 -106.43 -3.73 6.51
C GLU A 177 -107.00 -4.55 7.68
N ASN A 178 -106.17 -4.97 8.64
CA ASN A 178 -106.62 -5.73 9.80
C ASN A 178 -107.62 -4.94 10.64
N LYS A 179 -107.40 -3.63 10.79
CA LYS A 179 -108.34 -2.71 11.41
C LYS A 179 -109.66 -2.65 10.64
N GLY A 180 -109.62 -2.48 9.32
CA GLY A 180 -110.82 -2.47 8.47
C GLY A 180 -111.58 -3.80 8.49
N LEU A 181 -110.89 -4.94 8.49
CA LEU A 181 -111.50 -6.27 8.63
C LEU A 181 -112.18 -6.44 9.98
N ARG A 182 -111.58 -5.95 11.07
CA ARG A 182 -112.19 -5.95 12.41
C ARG A 182 -113.43 -5.06 12.46
N GLU A 183 -113.38 -3.88 11.87
CA GLU A 183 -114.52 -2.96 11.75
C GLU A 183 -115.66 -3.62 10.94
N LEU A 184 -115.34 -4.27 9.81
CA LEU A 184 -116.32 -4.98 8.98
C LEU A 184 -116.93 -6.18 9.73
N LEU A 185 -116.12 -6.93 10.48
CA LEU A 185 -116.59 -8.01 11.36
C LEU A 185 -117.53 -7.45 12.44
N GLU A 186 -117.17 -6.33 13.06
CA GLU A 186 -118.02 -5.66 14.05
C GLU A 186 -119.37 -5.22 13.44
N ILE A 187 -119.36 -4.61 12.25
CA ILE A 187 -120.58 -4.25 11.51
C ILE A 187 -121.39 -5.51 11.20
N SER A 188 -120.77 -6.58 10.70
CA SER A 188 -121.42 -7.87 10.42
C SER A 188 -122.07 -8.46 11.67
N ARG A 189 -121.40 -8.39 12.83
CA ARG A 189 -121.95 -8.84 14.11
C ARG A 189 -123.13 -8.00 14.58
N LYS A 190 -123.14 -6.70 14.28
CA LYS A 190 -124.19 -5.75 14.68
C LYS A 190 -125.41 -5.77 13.75
N TYR A 191 -125.23 -6.04 12.45
CA TYR A 191 -126.26 -5.83 11.42
C TYR A 191 -126.50 -7.02 10.46
N GLY A 192 -125.73 -8.10 10.53
CA GLY A 192 -125.91 -9.29 9.68
C GLY A 192 -127.07 -10.19 10.14
N SER A 193 -127.76 -10.83 9.19
CA SER A 193 -128.93 -11.72 9.39
C SER A 193 -128.60 -13.09 10.04
N GLY A 194 -127.60 -13.12 10.92
CA GLY A 194 -127.11 -14.29 11.66
C GLY A 194 -126.79 -13.95 13.12
N ALA A 195 -127.53 -12.99 13.71
CA ALA A 195 -127.46 -12.60 15.12
C ALA A 195 -127.96 -13.73 16.04
N GLY A 196 -127.21 -14.83 16.11
CA GLY A 196 -127.59 -16.01 16.90
C GLY A 196 -126.66 -17.21 16.78
N GLN A 197 -125.73 -17.26 15.81
CA GLN A 197 -124.79 -18.36 15.72
C GLN A 197 -123.48 -17.99 16.42
N LYS A 198 -123.37 -18.42 17.68
CA LYS A 198 -122.11 -18.54 18.41
C LYS A 198 -121.19 -19.41 17.56
N MET A 199 -120.33 -18.80 16.75
CA MET A 199 -119.26 -19.53 16.10
C MET A 199 -118.37 -20.02 17.24
N LEU A 200 -118.43 -21.33 17.49
CA LEU A 200 -117.55 -22.02 18.43
C LEU A 200 -116.14 -21.71 17.98
N VAL A 201 -115.46 -20.81 18.70
CA VAL A 201 -114.02 -20.76 18.69
C VAL A 201 -113.62 -22.03 19.43
N ASP A 202 -113.27 -23.07 18.67
CA ASP A 202 -112.41 -24.10 19.21
C ASP A 202 -111.15 -23.37 19.71
N ASP A 203 -110.90 -23.44 21.01
CA ASP A 203 -109.63 -23.07 21.63
C ASP A 203 -108.53 -24.03 21.14
N LYS A 204 -108.21 -23.98 19.85
CA LYS A 204 -106.87 -24.31 19.38
C LYS A 204 -106.04 -23.09 19.74
N SER A 205 -105.42 -23.15 20.92
CA SER A 205 -104.32 -22.26 21.26
C SER A 205 -103.43 -22.14 20.02
N THR A 206 -103.22 -20.92 19.56
CA THR A 206 -102.18 -20.61 18.61
C THR A 206 -100.88 -21.07 19.25
N GLN A 207 -100.39 -22.22 18.80
CA GLN A 207 -99.11 -22.77 19.15
C GLN A 207 -98.05 -21.88 18.49
N THR A 208 -97.85 -20.68 19.04
CA THR A 208 -96.59 -19.97 18.90
C THR A 208 -95.62 -20.77 19.75
N ASP A 209 -94.91 -21.71 19.11
CA ASP A 209 -93.88 -22.53 19.73
C ASP A 209 -92.83 -21.61 20.37
N SER A 210 -92.96 -21.41 21.68
CA SER A 210 -91.93 -20.78 22.53
C SER A 210 -90.59 -21.52 22.43
N TYR A 211 -90.60 -22.78 21.97
CA TYR A 211 -89.42 -23.64 21.84
C TYR A 211 -88.50 -23.25 20.67
N LEU A 212 -89.00 -22.59 19.61
CA LEU A 212 -88.14 -22.12 18.51
C LEU A 212 -87.32 -20.88 18.90
N LEU A 213 -87.87 -20.05 19.79
CA LEU A 213 -87.18 -18.86 20.27
C LEU A 213 -86.02 -19.24 21.22
N ASP A 214 -86.23 -20.25 22.06
CA ASP A 214 -85.19 -20.73 22.99
C ASP A 214 -84.02 -21.38 22.25
N GLY A 215 -84.31 -22.16 21.19
CA GLY A 215 -83.27 -22.74 20.33
C GLY A 215 -82.46 -21.72 19.51
N LEU A 216 -83.10 -20.63 19.05
CA LEU A 216 -82.37 -19.54 18.37
C LEU A 216 -81.50 -18.74 19.34
N ILE A 217 -81.97 -18.53 20.57
CA ILE A 217 -81.20 -17.84 21.62
C ILE A 217 -79.99 -18.68 22.01
N GLU A 218 -80.16 -19.99 22.20
CA GLU A 218 -79.04 -20.89 22.53
C GLU A 218 -78.01 -20.97 21.39
N ALA A 219 -78.46 -21.02 20.13
CA ALA A 219 -77.57 -20.97 18.96
C ALA A 219 -76.82 -19.63 18.83
N ALA A 220 -77.47 -18.51 19.12
CA ALA A 220 -76.84 -17.19 19.11
C ALA A 220 -75.80 -17.03 20.24
N VAL A 221 -76.07 -17.60 21.42
CA VAL A 221 -75.13 -17.62 22.54
C VAL A 221 -73.92 -18.52 22.22
N LEU A 222 -74.13 -19.70 21.61
CA LEU A 222 -73.04 -20.58 21.17
C LEU A 222 -72.17 -19.93 20.08
N ALA A 223 -72.79 -19.25 19.11
CA ALA A 223 -72.07 -18.53 18.06
C ALA A 223 -71.20 -17.41 18.64
N ARG A 224 -71.72 -16.65 19.61
CA ARG A 224 -70.96 -15.60 20.30
C ARG A 224 -69.81 -16.16 21.14
N ALA A 225 -70.00 -17.30 21.79
CA ALA A 225 -68.95 -17.99 22.54
C ALA A 225 -67.82 -18.53 21.63
N ASN A 226 -68.14 -18.97 20.41
CA ASN A 226 -67.14 -19.41 19.43
C ASN A 226 -66.35 -18.24 18.81
N VAL A 227 -66.97 -17.08 18.59
CA VAL A 227 -66.26 -15.86 18.16
C VAL A 227 -65.26 -15.37 19.22
N SER A 228 -65.59 -15.51 20.52
CA SER A 228 -64.65 -15.18 21.61
C SER A 228 -63.51 -16.20 21.79
N LYS A 229 -63.62 -17.43 21.29
CA LYS A 229 -62.53 -18.43 21.30
C LYS A 229 -61.62 -18.40 20.08
N GLN A 230 -62.01 -17.71 19.00
CA GLN A 230 -61.18 -17.52 17.79
C GLN A 230 -60.37 -16.22 17.77
N ALA A 231 -60.51 -15.37 18.79
CA ALA A 231 -59.74 -14.13 18.96
C ALA A 231 -58.44 -14.29 19.78
N THR A 232 -58.04 -15.51 20.17
CA THR A 232 -56.84 -15.76 21.00
C THR A 232 -55.75 -16.62 20.35
N THR A 233 -55.76 -16.79 19.01
CA THR A 233 -54.59 -17.34 18.29
C THR A 233 -54.23 -16.50 17.05
N ALA A 234 -53.84 -15.24 17.24
CA ALA A 234 -52.96 -14.49 16.34
C ALA A 234 -52.61 -13.09 16.89
N ALA A 235 -51.95 -13.02 18.05
CA ALA A 235 -51.11 -11.87 18.42
C ALA A 235 -50.13 -12.28 19.52
N GLY A 236 -48.83 -12.21 19.21
CA GLY A 236 -47.74 -12.53 20.13
C GLY A 236 -47.64 -11.58 21.34
N PRO A 237 -46.82 -11.95 22.34
CA PRO A 237 -46.96 -11.48 23.72
C PRO A 237 -46.41 -10.07 23.97
N PRO A 238 -46.93 -9.38 25.02
CA PRO A 238 -46.46 -8.07 25.45
C PRO A 238 -45.22 -8.17 26.35
N VAL A 239 -44.26 -7.30 26.11
CA VAL A 239 -43.10 -7.06 26.97
C VAL A 239 -43.43 -5.98 28.02
N SER A 240 -43.16 -6.29 29.28
CA SER A 240 -43.10 -5.34 30.40
C SER A 240 -41.95 -5.72 31.36
N PRO A 241 -41.44 -4.78 32.18
CA PRO A 241 -40.00 -4.66 32.47
C PRO A 241 -39.59 -4.93 33.93
N SER A 242 -38.34 -5.37 34.14
CA SER A 242 -37.55 -5.23 35.40
C SER A 242 -36.13 -5.79 35.15
N SER A 243 -35.09 -4.97 35.07
CA SER A 243 -34.15 -4.57 36.14
C SER A 243 -32.94 -5.49 36.34
N SER A 244 -31.78 -4.83 36.55
CA SER A 244 -30.57 -5.23 37.32
C SER A 244 -29.46 -6.13 36.72
N GLN A 245 -28.32 -5.45 36.42
CA GLN A 245 -26.90 -5.80 36.69
C GLN A 245 -26.22 -6.99 35.93
N PRO A 246 -24.92 -7.32 36.15
CA PRO A 246 -23.69 -6.67 35.63
C PRO A 246 -22.67 -7.67 34.97
N LEU A 247 -21.56 -7.12 34.42
CA LEU A 247 -20.16 -7.62 34.31
C LEU A 247 -19.79 -9.07 33.88
N ALA A 248 -18.71 -9.11 33.05
CA ALA A 248 -17.64 -10.13 32.89
C ALA A 248 -17.97 -11.43 32.09
N ALA A 249 -17.09 -12.07 31.30
CA ALA A 249 -15.76 -11.80 30.74
C ALA A 249 -15.34 -12.96 29.77
N VAL A 250 -14.24 -12.73 29.00
CA VAL A 250 -13.24 -13.68 28.39
C VAL A 250 -13.65 -14.56 27.17
N PRO A 251 -12.72 -15.12 26.33
CA PRO A 251 -11.58 -14.58 25.53
C PRO A 251 -11.53 -15.04 24.04
N ALA A 252 -10.60 -14.51 23.23
CA ALA A 252 -9.79 -15.23 22.20
C ALA A 252 -8.74 -14.29 21.55
N THR A 253 -7.43 -14.40 21.86
CA THR A 253 -6.32 -15.09 21.14
C THR A 253 -5.95 -14.59 19.72
N SER A 254 -4.92 -13.72 19.70
CA SER A 254 -3.68 -13.62 18.87
C SER A 254 -3.61 -13.88 17.33
N PRO A 255 -2.63 -13.23 16.64
CA PRO A 255 -2.56 -13.04 15.18
C PRO A 255 -1.49 -13.93 14.50
N PRO A 256 -1.24 -13.75 13.19
CA PRO A 256 0.15 -13.81 12.73
C PRO A 256 0.56 -12.76 11.68
N SER A 257 1.89 -12.67 11.58
CA SER A 257 2.73 -11.71 10.87
C SER A 257 3.30 -12.29 9.56
N VAL A 258 3.55 -11.42 8.55
CA VAL A 258 4.60 -11.37 7.47
C VAL A 258 5.19 -12.65 6.84
N PRO A 259 5.57 -12.64 5.52
CA PRO A 259 6.92 -12.18 5.14
C PRO A 259 7.08 -11.51 3.75
N ALA A 260 8.33 -11.09 3.49
CA ALA A 260 8.86 -10.24 2.42
C ALA A 260 9.40 -10.98 1.17
N GLY A 261 9.68 -10.23 0.10
CA GLY A 261 10.92 -10.37 -0.70
C GLY A 261 10.86 -10.91 -2.16
N THR A 262 11.03 -9.99 -3.13
CA THR A 262 11.92 -10.02 -4.33
C THR A 262 11.83 -11.13 -5.40
N SER A 263 11.54 -10.76 -6.67
CA SER A 263 12.45 -10.84 -7.85
C SER A 263 11.76 -10.82 -9.23
N SER A 264 12.39 -10.08 -10.15
CA SER A 264 12.54 -10.23 -11.62
C SER A 264 11.40 -10.67 -12.56
N GLY A 265 11.08 -9.78 -13.52
CA GLY A 265 11.47 -9.99 -14.93
C GLY A 265 10.42 -10.34 -15.99
N VAL A 266 10.39 -9.48 -17.05
CA VAL A 266 9.99 -9.72 -18.47
C VAL A 266 8.45 -9.82 -18.70
N GLU A 267 7.77 -9.08 -19.59
CA GLU A 267 7.96 -8.92 -21.05
C GLU A 267 7.01 -7.86 -21.69
N GLY A 268 7.45 -7.25 -22.81
CA GLY A 268 6.63 -6.60 -23.87
C GLY A 268 6.11 -5.17 -23.59
N THR A 269 6.36 -4.12 -24.38
CA THR A 269 6.21 -4.00 -25.84
C THR A 269 6.65 -2.57 -26.24
N ALA A 270 7.60 -2.37 -27.18
CA ALA A 270 7.64 -1.18 -28.05
C ALA A 270 8.75 -1.24 -29.12
N LYS A 271 8.30 -0.97 -30.35
CA LYS A 271 8.96 -0.76 -31.65
C LYS A 271 9.78 0.56 -31.68
N PRO A 272 10.90 0.66 -32.44
CA PRO A 272 10.92 1.39 -33.74
C PRO A 272 11.85 0.72 -34.80
N THR A 273 11.41 0.44 -36.02
CA THR A 273 11.53 1.28 -37.25
C THR A 273 12.77 2.17 -37.33
N ASN A 274 13.78 1.75 -38.10
CA ASN A 274 14.32 2.51 -39.23
C ASN A 274 15.34 1.66 -40.02
N ASP A 275 14.97 1.29 -41.24
CA ASP A 275 15.86 0.94 -42.34
C ASP A 275 16.02 2.21 -43.20
N ASP A 276 17.24 2.58 -43.58
CA ASP A 276 17.64 2.73 -45.00
C ASP A 276 19.20 2.91 -45.12
N PRO A 277 19.84 2.41 -46.20
CA PRO A 277 21.28 2.20 -46.30
C PRO A 277 21.99 3.09 -47.34
N THR A 278 23.31 3.27 -47.21
CA THR A 278 24.28 3.42 -48.34
C THR A 278 25.69 3.22 -47.76
N ARG A 279 26.44 2.16 -48.10
CA ARG A 279 27.19 1.81 -49.34
C ARG A 279 28.72 2.11 -49.24
N THR A 280 29.46 1.05 -48.86
CA THR A 280 30.76 0.55 -49.45
C THR A 280 32.12 1.15 -49.00
N PRO A 281 33.29 0.54 -49.33
CA PRO A 281 33.87 -0.61 -48.61
C PRO A 281 35.42 -0.48 -48.42
N ASN A 282 36.06 -1.30 -47.58
CA ASN A 282 37.31 -1.99 -47.98
C ASN A 282 37.81 -3.06 -46.99
N SER A 283 38.21 -4.20 -47.56
CA SER A 283 39.37 -5.07 -47.28
C SER A 283 39.94 -5.13 -45.83
N THR A 284 40.31 -6.26 -45.22
CA THR A 284 40.90 -7.49 -45.78
C THR A 284 41.08 -8.53 -44.66
N SER A 285 40.86 -9.80 -45.01
CA SER A 285 41.67 -10.99 -44.67
C SER A 285 41.68 -11.64 -43.27
N LYS A 286 41.37 -12.96 -43.33
CA LYS A 286 42.02 -14.12 -42.67
C LYS A 286 41.62 -14.51 -41.23
N SER A 287 40.73 -15.49 -41.19
CA SER A 287 40.63 -16.64 -40.26
C SER A 287 41.88 -17.56 -40.33
N PRO A 288 42.00 -18.69 -39.57
CA PRO A 288 41.70 -18.96 -38.14
C PRO A 288 42.65 -19.97 -37.41
N VAL A 289 42.43 -20.16 -36.08
CA VAL A 289 42.75 -21.29 -35.13
C VAL A 289 44.23 -21.78 -34.94
N PRO A 290 44.60 -22.68 -33.97
CA PRO A 290 44.14 -23.03 -32.60
C PRO A 290 45.25 -23.13 -31.50
N VAL A 291 44.79 -23.22 -30.23
CA VAL A 291 45.22 -24.00 -29.00
C VAL A 291 46.26 -25.14 -29.24
N PRO A 292 47.09 -25.66 -28.29
CA PRO A 292 46.74 -25.94 -26.88
C PRO A 292 47.82 -26.09 -25.76
N ALA A 293 47.30 -26.31 -24.54
CA ALA A 293 47.76 -27.20 -23.44
C ALA A 293 49.05 -26.91 -22.65
N ALA A 294 48.93 -26.87 -21.31
CA ALA A 294 49.45 -27.87 -20.36
C ALA A 294 49.61 -27.26 -18.94
N VAL A 295 48.89 -27.73 -17.91
CA VAL A 295 49.22 -28.81 -16.93
C VAL A 295 49.58 -28.24 -15.54
N SER A 296 48.73 -28.62 -14.59
CA SER A 296 48.88 -28.90 -13.15
C SER A 296 50.21 -28.68 -12.42
N SER A 297 50.13 -28.19 -11.17
CA SER A 297 50.52 -28.96 -9.96
C SER A 297 50.26 -28.22 -8.62
N ASN A 298 49.62 -28.94 -7.68
CA ASN A 298 49.63 -28.88 -6.20
C ASN A 298 50.71 -27.98 -5.54
N GLY A 299 50.46 -27.10 -4.56
CA GLY A 299 49.97 -27.34 -3.17
C GLY A 299 51.13 -27.78 -2.23
N PRO A 300 51.12 -27.63 -0.88
CA PRO A 300 50.44 -26.67 0.02
C PRO A 300 51.34 -26.13 1.20
N ALA A 301 50.73 -25.29 2.05
CA ALA A 301 50.89 -25.09 3.51
C ALA A 301 52.25 -24.75 4.16
N THR A 302 52.26 -23.71 5.02
CA THR A 302 52.64 -23.82 6.46
C THR A 302 52.20 -22.59 7.27
N THR A 303 51.80 -22.89 8.50
CA THR A 303 51.29 -22.09 9.63
C THR A 303 52.38 -21.58 10.57
N THR A 304 52.20 -20.39 11.19
CA THR A 304 52.76 -20.00 12.52
C THR A 304 51.99 -18.74 13.02
N THR A 305 51.10 -18.75 14.02
CA THR A 305 51.28 -18.56 15.50
C THR A 305 52.23 -17.41 15.87
N ALA A 306 52.00 -16.50 16.84
CA ALA A 306 51.05 -16.33 17.94
C ALA A 306 51.19 -14.92 18.59
N ALA A 307 50.23 -14.56 19.48
CA ALA A 307 50.38 -13.80 20.74
C ALA A 307 50.79 -12.30 20.70
N THR A 308 50.44 -11.37 21.60
CA THR A 308 49.51 -11.19 22.74
C THR A 308 49.67 -9.70 23.14
N ALA A 309 48.62 -9.10 23.74
CA ALA A 309 48.48 -7.72 24.28
C ALA A 309 49.56 -7.34 25.36
N PRO A 310 49.60 -6.14 26.03
CA PRO A 310 48.51 -5.18 26.32
C PRO A 310 48.87 -3.65 26.38
N SER A 311 47.84 -2.85 26.69
CA SER A 311 47.83 -1.41 27.01
C SER A 311 48.43 -1.07 28.40
N PRO A 312 48.85 0.19 28.63
CA PRO A 312 48.47 0.86 29.89
C PRO A 312 48.12 2.36 29.77
N ALA A 313 47.59 2.89 30.87
CA ALA A 313 46.86 4.15 31.04
C ALA A 313 47.70 5.39 31.46
N ALA A 314 47.09 6.57 31.24
CA ALA A 314 47.07 7.82 32.03
C ALA A 314 48.35 8.63 32.36
N VAL A 315 48.29 9.97 32.15
CA VAL A 315 48.36 11.05 33.18
C VAL A 315 48.40 12.47 32.53
N ALA A 316 47.75 13.43 33.20
CA ALA A 316 47.59 14.87 32.93
C ALA A 316 48.93 15.66 32.87
N THR A 317 49.06 16.90 32.36
CA THR A 317 48.50 18.25 32.72
C THR A 317 49.14 19.21 31.67
N ILE A 318 48.70 20.44 31.29
CA ILE A 318 48.74 21.73 32.02
C ILE A 318 47.95 22.82 31.24
N THR A 319 47.30 23.69 32.00
CA THR A 319 46.68 25.02 31.75
C THR A 319 47.71 26.10 31.30
N PRO A 320 47.36 27.35 30.85
CA PRO A 320 46.46 28.27 31.58
C PRO A 320 45.65 29.39 30.84
N THR A 321 44.66 29.89 31.60
CA THR A 321 44.17 31.29 31.76
C THR A 321 43.74 32.15 30.56
N ALA A 322 42.46 32.59 30.60
CA ALA A 322 42.11 34.00 30.87
C ALA A 322 40.61 34.14 31.16
N SER A 323 40.33 34.97 32.17
CA SER A 323 39.03 35.27 32.76
C SER A 323 38.63 36.71 32.36
N SER A 324 37.36 36.97 32.09
CA SER A 324 36.59 38.02 32.77
C SER A 324 35.19 38.18 32.18
N ALA A 325 34.24 38.24 33.09
CA ALA A 325 32.82 38.43 32.87
C ALA A 325 32.47 39.92 32.87
N THR A 326 31.37 40.28 32.21
CA THR A 326 30.68 41.56 32.39
C THR A 326 29.16 41.32 32.50
N PRO A 327 28.48 41.96 33.48
CA PRO A 327 27.05 41.82 33.71
C PRO A 327 26.22 42.98 33.10
N THR A 328 24.94 42.70 32.83
CA THR A 328 23.82 43.63 32.55
C THR A 328 23.24 44.26 33.85
N PRO A 329 22.21 45.13 33.80
CA PRO A 329 22.06 46.49 33.26
C PRO A 329 21.75 47.51 34.40
N PRO A 330 21.39 48.79 34.12
CA PRO A 330 19.98 49.16 34.29
C PRO A 330 19.45 50.30 33.38
N ALA A 331 18.14 50.53 33.48
CA ALA A 331 17.31 51.51 32.78
C ALA A 331 17.46 52.97 33.26
N THR A 332 17.18 53.94 32.38
CA THR A 332 16.37 55.16 32.64
C THR A 332 16.00 55.93 31.35
N SER A 333 14.70 56.25 31.25
CA SER A 333 13.99 57.46 30.74
C SER A 333 14.49 58.34 29.57
N SER A 334 13.49 58.68 28.73
CA SER A 334 13.17 60.00 28.11
C SER A 334 14.11 60.61 27.06
N THR A 335 13.60 60.84 25.83
CA THR A 335 13.04 62.12 25.32
C THR A 335 13.00 62.06 23.78
N SER A 336 11.94 62.67 23.21
CA SER A 336 11.67 62.96 21.78
C SER A 336 11.00 61.86 20.94
#